data_AF-A0A321LB97-F1
#
_entry.id   AF-A0A321LB97-F1
#
_cell.length_a   1.000
_cell.length_b   1.000
_cell.length_c   1.000
_cell.angle_alpha   90.00
_cell.angle_beta   90.00
_cell.angle_gamma   90.00
#
_symmetry.space_group_name_H-M   'P 1'
#
loop_
_entity.id
_entity.type
_entity.pdbx_description
1 polymer ?
#
loop_
_entity_poly.entity_id
_entity_poly.type
_entity_poly.pdbx_seq_one_letter_code
_entity_poly.pdbx_strand_id
1 'polypeptide(L)'
;MARVVCTGIDLQLMKTRKMILERAGHVVMIAINEPELLAACENHDIDVAVIGRALSRDVKKSIAANVRRFCPSVRILELYATHQGRAIEDADSWLEVPVEVPQELAVRVDELAKKKKH
;
A
#
# COMPACT_ATOMS: atom_id res chain seq x y z
N MET A 1 4.56 14.98 1.96
CA MET A 1 3.98 14.23 3.09
C MET A 1 2.66 13.60 2.62
N ALA A 2 2.52 12.30 2.81
CA ALA A 2 1.31 11.55 2.49
C ALA A 2 0.96 10.63 3.68
N ARG A 3 -0.32 10.30 3.86
CA ARG A 3 -0.79 9.31 4.82
C ARG A 3 -0.93 7.98 4.10
N VAL A 4 -0.17 6.99 4.55
CA VAL A 4 -0.04 5.69 3.88
C VAL A 4 -0.53 4.60 4.80
N VAL A 5 -1.33 3.68 4.27
CA VAL A 5 -1.60 2.39 4.93
C VAL A 5 -0.82 1.30 4.21
N CYS A 6 0.05 0.60 4.94
CA CYS A 6 0.70 -0.61 4.44
C CYS A 6 -0.09 -1.83 4.90
N THR A 7 -0.46 -2.71 3.98
CA THR A 7 -1.13 -3.98 4.26
C THR A 7 -0.25 -5.17 3.90
N GLY A 8 -0.35 -6.25 4.65
CA GLY A 8 0.49 -7.43 4.48
C GLY A 8 0.44 -8.39 5.66
N ILE A 9 1.06 -9.56 5.48
CA ILE A 9 1.16 -10.60 6.52
C ILE A 9 2.56 -10.68 7.15
N ASP A 10 3.57 -10.09 6.52
CA ASP A 10 4.94 -10.08 7.03
C ASP A 10 5.20 -8.79 7.79
N LEU A 11 5.09 -8.85 9.12
CA LEU A 11 5.23 -7.69 9.99
C LEU A 11 6.64 -7.07 9.92
N GLN A 12 7.70 -7.85 9.70
CA GLN A 12 9.07 -7.32 9.62
C GLN A 12 9.28 -6.53 8.33
N LEU A 13 8.77 -7.05 7.20
CA LEU A 13 8.78 -6.31 5.94
C LEU A 13 7.92 -5.05 6.05
N MET A 14 6.76 -5.11 6.70
CA MET A 14 5.91 -3.93 6.90
C MET A 14 6.58 -2.86 7.77
N LYS A 15 7.26 -3.25 8.86
CA LYS A 15 8.06 -2.32 9.69
C LYS A 15 9.19 -1.68 8.90
N THR A 16 9.85 -2.44 8.03
CA THR A 16 10.92 -1.92 7.15
C THR A 16 10.36 -0.90 6.16
N ARG A 17 9.22 -1.20 5.51
CA ARG A 17 8.54 -0.27 4.60
C ARG A 17 8.10 1.00 5.31
N LYS A 18 7.52 0.85 6.51
CA LYS A 18 7.15 1.96 7.39
C LYS A 18 8.35 2.86 7.65
N MET A 19 9.47 2.32 8.09
CA MET A 19 10.69 3.09 8.34
C MET A 19 11.19 3.85 7.10
N ILE A 20 11.17 3.23 5.92
CA ILE A 20 11.59 3.86 4.66
C ILE A 20 10.68 5.02 4.28
N LEU A 21 9.36 4.80 4.35
CA LEU A 21 8.37 5.81 4.01
C LEU A 21 8.34 6.96 5.03
N GLU A 22 8.51 6.67 6.33
CA GLU A 22 8.61 7.70 7.38
C GLU A 22 9.87 8.54 7.22
N ARG A 23 11.02 7.94 6.86
CA ARG A 23 12.25 8.67 6.52
C ARG A 23 12.09 9.58 5.31
N ALA A 24 11.19 9.24 4.39
CA ALA A 24 10.82 10.09 3.26
C ALA A 24 9.79 11.18 3.63
N GLY A 25 9.36 11.26 4.89
CA GLY A 25 8.42 12.29 5.37
C GLY A 25 6.95 11.93 5.19
N HIS A 26 6.60 10.64 5.09
CA HIS A 26 5.22 10.15 5.12
C HIS A 26 4.80 9.73 6.53
N VAL A 27 3.49 9.68 6.78
CA VAL A 27 2.90 9.08 7.98
C VAL A 27 2.39 7.69 7.60
N VAL A 28 2.81 6.64 8.30
CA VAL A 28 2.53 5.26 7.90
C VAL A 28 1.82 4.47 8.99
N MET A 29 0.66 3.94 8.62
CA MET A 29 -0.12 2.97 9.39
C MET A 29 0.13 1.56 8.84
N ILE A 30 0.17 0.59 9.74
CA ILE A 30 0.23 -0.84 9.40
C ILE A 30 -1.18 -1.39 9.65
N ALA A 31 -1.72 -2.11 8.68
CA ALA A 31 -2.97 -2.86 8.82
C ALA A 31 -2.72 -4.31 8.42
N ILE A 32 -2.82 -5.23 9.38
CA ILE A 32 -2.56 -6.68 9.16
C ILE A 32 -3.83 -7.47 8.85
N ASN A 33 -5.00 -6.85 9.01
CA ASN A 33 -6.30 -7.46 8.75
C ASN A 33 -7.29 -6.40 8.22
N GLU A 34 -8.46 -6.87 7.79
CA GLU A 34 -9.53 -6.04 7.25
C GLU A 34 -10.07 -5.03 8.27
N PRO A 35 -10.37 -5.38 9.54
CA PRO A 35 -10.80 -4.41 10.55
C PRO A 35 -9.83 -3.24 10.74
N GLU A 36 -8.52 -3.49 10.77
CA GLU A 36 -7.52 -2.43 10.88
C GLU A 36 -7.45 -1.55 9.64
N LEU A 37 -7.62 -2.14 8.45
CA LEU A 37 -7.70 -1.38 7.20
C LEU A 37 -8.93 -0.47 7.19
N LEU A 38 -10.08 -0.98 7.64
CA LEU A 38 -11.31 -0.21 7.78
C LEU A 38 -11.15 0.93 8.78
N ALA A 39 -10.60 0.63 9.96
CA ALA A 39 -10.33 1.65 10.96
C ALA A 39 -9.37 2.73 10.44
N ALA A 40 -8.37 2.36 9.63
CA ALA A 40 -7.49 3.34 8.99
C ALA A 40 -8.24 4.22 7.98
N CYS A 41 -9.17 3.64 7.22
CA CYS A 41 -10.03 4.35 6.28
C CYS A 41 -11.01 5.32 6.95
N GLU A 42 -11.60 4.93 8.07
CA GLU A 42 -12.60 5.74 8.78
C GLU A 42 -11.97 6.87 9.59
N ASN A 43 -10.81 6.62 10.22
CA ASN A 43 -10.22 7.55 11.19
C ASN A 43 -9.14 8.47 10.58
N HIS A 44 -8.71 8.21 9.34
CA HIS A 44 -7.61 8.94 8.73
C HIS A 44 -7.84 9.18 7.24
N ASP A 45 -7.45 10.38 6.77
CA ASP A 45 -7.44 10.71 5.35
C ASP A 45 -6.28 10.01 4.62
N ILE A 46 -6.47 8.74 4.27
CA ILE A 46 -5.46 7.97 3.55
C ILE A 46 -5.26 8.52 2.13
N ASP A 47 -4.00 8.63 1.70
CA ASP A 47 -3.63 9.01 0.33
C ASP A 47 -3.31 7.78 -0.50
N VAL A 48 -2.57 6.84 0.07
CA VAL A 48 -2.06 5.66 -0.62
C VAL A 48 -2.21 4.40 0.25
N ALA A 49 -2.75 3.34 -0.33
CA ALA A 49 -2.72 1.98 0.20
C ALA A 49 -1.62 1.17 -0.49
N VAL A 50 -0.65 0.69 0.26
CA VAL A 50 0.44 -0.19 -0.22
C VAL A 50 0.08 -1.62 0.11
N ILE A 51 -0.20 -2.43 -0.90
CA ILE A 51 -0.60 -3.83 -0.74
C ILE A 51 0.61 -4.75 -0.92
N GLY A 52 0.95 -5.47 0.14
CA GLY A 52 2.21 -6.21 0.25
C GLY A 52 2.33 -7.43 -0.67
N ARG A 53 3.57 -7.70 -1.11
CA ARG A 53 3.88 -8.81 -2.03
C ARG A 53 3.61 -10.21 -1.49
N ALA A 54 3.67 -10.40 -0.17
CA ALA A 54 3.58 -11.73 0.47
C ALA A 54 2.15 -12.29 0.49
N LEU A 55 1.16 -11.45 0.13
CA LEU A 55 -0.24 -11.84 0.06
C LEU A 55 -0.51 -12.66 -1.20
N SER A 56 -1.39 -13.66 -1.09
CA SER A 56 -1.90 -14.37 -2.26
C SER A 56 -2.69 -13.42 -3.17
N ARG A 57 -2.85 -13.79 -4.45
CA ARG A 57 -3.58 -12.98 -5.44
C ARG A 57 -5.01 -12.67 -4.97
N ASP A 58 -5.71 -13.65 -4.41
CA ASP A 58 -7.11 -13.49 -3.95
C ASP A 58 -7.21 -12.54 -2.75
N VAL A 59 -6.27 -12.62 -1.82
CA VAL A 59 -6.24 -11.70 -0.66
C VAL A 59 -5.95 -10.28 -1.12
N LYS A 60 -5.03 -10.08 -2.06
CA LYS A 60 -4.76 -8.76 -2.64
C LYS A 60 -6.00 -8.15 -3.31
N LYS A 61 -6.73 -8.95 -4.10
CA LYS A 61 -7.97 -8.53 -4.75
C LYS A 61 -9.06 -8.16 -3.75
N SER A 62 -9.21 -8.97 -2.69
CA SER A 62 -10.15 -8.68 -1.60
C SER A 62 -9.83 -7.35 -0.91
N ILE A 63 -8.57 -7.14 -0.54
CA ILE A 63 -8.11 -5.89 0.07
C ILE A 63 -8.36 -4.70 -0.87
N ALA A 64 -8.01 -4.82 -2.15
CA ALA A 64 -8.24 -3.76 -3.13
C ALA A 64 -9.73 -3.40 -3.25
N ALA A 65 -10.61 -4.41 -3.34
CA ALA A 65 -12.05 -4.20 -3.36
C ALA A 65 -12.56 -3.46 -2.11
N ASN A 66 -12.04 -3.81 -0.94
CA ASN A 66 -12.36 -3.12 0.31
C ASN A 66 -11.84 -1.68 0.31
N VAL A 67 -10.61 -1.42 -0.12
CA VAL A 67 -10.10 -0.05 -0.27
C VAL A 67 -10.99 0.76 -1.21
N ARG A 68 -11.37 0.22 -2.36
CA ARG A 68 -12.27 0.91 -3.31
C ARG A 68 -13.65 1.18 -2.71
N ARG A 69 -14.16 0.27 -1.89
CA ARG A 69 -15.50 0.40 -1.26
C ARG A 69 -15.53 1.41 -0.11
N PHE A 70 -14.56 1.34 0.79
CA PHE A 70 -14.56 2.11 2.05
C PHE A 70 -13.68 3.36 2.00
N CYS A 71 -12.78 3.40 1.02
CA CYS A 71 -11.74 4.41 0.84
C CYS A 71 -11.63 4.81 -0.65
N PRO A 72 -12.73 5.24 -1.32
CA PRO A 72 -12.78 5.33 -2.78
C PRO A 72 -11.76 6.31 -3.39
N SER A 73 -11.30 7.30 -2.62
CA SER A 73 -10.30 8.29 -3.06
C SER A 73 -8.84 7.83 -2.85
N VAL A 74 -8.61 6.70 -2.20
CA VAL A 74 -7.27 6.17 -1.90
C VAL A 74 -6.66 5.56 -3.15
N ARG A 75 -5.41 5.93 -3.45
CA ARG A 75 -4.63 5.32 -4.52
C ARG A 75 -4.06 3.97 -4.06
N ILE A 76 -4.10 2.95 -4.90
CA ILE A 76 -3.57 1.62 -4.60
C ILE A 76 -2.22 1.42 -5.28
N LEU A 77 -1.20 1.09 -4.49
CA LEU A 77 0.10 0.60 -4.96
C LEU A 77 0.19 -0.90 -4.67
N GLU A 78 0.20 -1.73 -5.72
CA GLU A 78 0.49 -3.16 -5.55
C GLU A 78 2.00 -3.40 -5.54
N LEU A 79 2.47 -4.09 -4.50
CA LEU A 79 3.78 -4.72 -4.50
C LEU A 79 3.67 -6.16 -5.00
N TYR A 80 4.47 -6.56 -5.97
CA TYR A 80 4.41 -7.91 -6.53
C TYR A 80 5.78 -8.54 -6.73
N ALA A 81 5.87 -9.86 -6.61
CA ALA A 81 7.07 -10.61 -6.97
C ALA A 81 7.05 -10.96 -8.46
N THR A 82 8.20 -10.96 -9.13
CA THR A 82 8.34 -11.25 -10.56
C THR A 82 7.61 -12.52 -10.98
N HIS A 83 7.74 -13.60 -10.19
CA HIS A 83 7.12 -14.90 -10.48
C HIS A 83 5.59 -14.95 -10.25
N GLN A 84 5.04 -14.03 -9.46
CA GLN A 84 3.58 -13.96 -9.22
C GLN A 84 2.88 -13.01 -10.20
N GLY A 85 3.62 -12.04 -10.73
CA GLY A 85 3.05 -10.95 -11.53
C GLY A 85 2.06 -10.08 -10.73
N ARG A 86 1.40 -9.18 -11.45
CA ARG A 86 0.39 -8.27 -10.89
C ARG A 86 -0.91 -9.04 -10.60
N ALA A 87 -1.53 -8.77 -9.47
CA ALA A 87 -2.79 -9.38 -9.04
C ALA A 87 -3.97 -8.42 -9.13
N ILE A 88 -3.73 -7.12 -8.94
CA ILE A 88 -4.75 -6.06 -8.88
C ILE A 88 -4.70 -5.30 -10.21
N GLU A 89 -5.66 -5.55 -11.09
CA GLU A 89 -5.68 -5.00 -12.46
C GLU A 89 -5.97 -3.49 -12.49
N ASP A 90 -6.70 -3.00 -11.50
CA ASP A 90 -7.13 -1.61 -11.36
C ASP A 90 -6.31 -0.83 -10.31
N ALA A 91 -5.13 -1.33 -9.93
CA ALA A 91 -4.23 -0.58 -9.06
C ALA A 91 -3.76 0.71 -9.76
N ASP A 92 -3.53 1.76 -8.98
CA ASP A 92 -3.06 3.03 -9.51
C ASP A 92 -1.57 3.01 -9.88
N SER A 93 -0.82 2.07 -9.29
CA SER A 93 0.54 1.74 -9.68
C SER A 93 0.94 0.35 -9.22
N TRP A 94 2.01 -0.17 -9.81
CA TRP A 94 2.61 -1.45 -9.45
C TRP A 94 4.11 -1.27 -9.27
N LEU A 95 4.66 -1.94 -8.26
CA LEU A 95 6.09 -2.00 -8.03
C LEU A 95 6.53 -3.46 -7.87
N GLU A 96 7.41 -3.89 -8.77
CA GLU A 96 8.05 -5.18 -8.66
C GLU A 96 9.07 -5.17 -7.51
N VAL A 97 9.03 -6.18 -6.66
CA VAL A 97 9.90 -6.29 -5.48
C VAL A 97 10.55 -7.68 -5.39
N PRO A 98 11.85 -7.78 -5.72
CA PRO A 98 12.54 -9.06 -5.80
C PRO A 98 12.68 -9.76 -4.44
N VAL A 99 13.13 -9.07 -3.37
CA VAL A 99 13.12 -9.58 -1.98
C VAL A 99 13.03 -8.45 -0.94
N GLU A 100 13.79 -7.38 -1.16
CA GLU A 100 13.91 -6.23 -0.25
C GLU A 100 12.94 -5.09 -0.57
N VAL A 101 12.86 -4.12 0.34
CA VAL A 101 12.10 -2.89 0.11
C VAL A 101 12.94 -1.93 -0.75
N PRO A 102 12.53 -1.62 -1.99
CA PRO A 102 13.30 -0.73 -2.85
C PRO A 102 13.20 0.69 -2.31
N GLN A 103 14.28 1.48 -2.45
CA GLN A 103 14.21 2.94 -2.28
C GLN A 103 13.12 3.56 -3.18
N GLU A 104 12.83 2.93 -4.31
CA GLU A 104 11.74 3.30 -5.23
C GLU A 104 10.36 3.28 -4.56
N LEU A 105 10.16 2.57 -3.45
CA LEU A 105 8.88 2.56 -2.75
C LEU A 105 8.43 3.98 -2.36
N ALA A 106 9.35 4.78 -1.81
CA ALA A 106 9.05 6.15 -1.43
C ALA A 106 8.71 7.02 -2.65
N VAL A 107 9.48 6.87 -3.72
CA VAL A 107 9.25 7.60 -4.99
C VAL A 107 7.85 7.31 -5.54
N ARG A 108 7.44 6.04 -5.58
CA ARG A 108 6.11 5.64 -6.08
C ARG A 108 4.98 6.18 -5.21
N VAL A 109 5.16 6.16 -3.89
CA VAL A 109 4.17 6.74 -2.97
C VAL A 109 4.05 8.26 -3.16
N ASP A 110 5.18 8.97 -3.32
CA ASP A 110 5.20 10.41 -3.60
C ASP A 110 4.46 10.75 -4.91
N GLU A 111 4.72 10.00 -5.98
CA GLU A 111 4.05 10.18 -7.27
C GLU A 111 2.53 10.00 -7.17
N LEU A 112 2.08 8.96 -6.46
CA LEU A 112 0.66 8.68 -6.25
C LEU A 112 0.00 9.77 -5.40
N ALA A 113 0.66 10.22 -4.34
CA ALA A 113 0.14 11.25 -3.45
C ALA A 113 0.04 12.63 -4.12
N LYS A 114 0.99 12.99 -5.00
CA LYS A 114 0.96 14.27 -5.73
C LYS A 114 -0.23 14.39 -6.69
N LYS A 115 -0.68 13.27 -7.27
CA LYS A 115 -1.82 13.23 -8.21
C LYS A 115 -3.20 13.46 -7.55
N LYS A 116 -3.26 13.63 -6.23
CA LYS A 116 -4.49 13.90 -5.46
C LYS A 116 -4.79 15.40 -5.29
N LYS A 117 -3.83 16.29 -5.54
CA LYS A 117 -4.05 17.75 -5.45
C LYS A 117 -4.76 18.28 -6.69
N HIS A 118 -6.09 18.27 -6.73
CA HIS A 118 -6.93 19.15 -7.55
C HIS A 118 -8.14 19.57 -6.72
#